data_AF-A0A954QZP9-F1
#
_entry.id   AF-A0A954QZP9-F1
#
_cell.length_a   1.000
_cell.length_b   1.000
_cell.length_c   1.000
_cell.angle_alpha   90.00
_cell.angle_beta   90.00
_cell.angle_gamma   90.00
#
_symmetry.space_group_name_H-M   'P 1'
#
loop_
_entity.id
_entity.type
_entity.pdbx_description
1 polymer ?
#
loop_
_entity_poly.entity_id
_entity_poly.type
_entity_poly.pdbx_seq_one_letter_code
_entity_poly.pdbx_strand_id
1 'polypeptide(L)'
;MNSRRVLVILVVLLATGIFALDTLLPVDVATGTLYMAVVLVALKLPRREDVVMAALLCAFLIVADLFLSFVISNPGSDTHQLATNSLLALLTIGVVGALGFHFKDLEVQRVRGQDELERRVQQRTADLTAANEALQTEIAERHRAEVKLTESESQYHSLVDNLSVHVLRKDRDGRFTFVSQSFCELLGRDRDEVLGRTDFDFFPHHLASKYRRDDEYVMHTRAVMDEVEMNESPEGGHTFVQVMKTPVCDARDEVVGVQGIFWDVTDRERALLDLRESEARKRAIFEAAMDGIIFTCGAGLVIECNRAAETTFGYTRRELQGQALSEVVIPPEWRARHRKNLEQYSGVG
;
A
#
# COMPACT_ATOMS: atom_id res chain seq x y z
N MET A 1 -27.03 -61.49 7.01
CA MET A 1 -26.57 -62.16 8.26
C MET A 1 -25.15 -61.70 8.52
N ASN A 2 -24.91 -61.00 9.64
CA ASN A 2 -23.73 -60.16 9.84
C ASN A 2 -22.43 -61.01 9.89
N SER A 3 -21.45 -60.77 9.02
CA SER A 3 -20.18 -61.53 8.93
C SER A 3 -19.50 -61.71 10.30
N ARG A 4 -19.63 -60.69 11.16
CA ARG A 4 -19.25 -60.74 12.57
C ARG A 4 -19.90 -61.86 13.38
N ARG A 5 -21.22 -62.01 13.29
CA ARG A 5 -21.95 -63.05 14.04
C ARG A 5 -21.54 -64.44 13.58
N VAL A 6 -21.27 -64.60 12.28
CA VAL A 6 -20.78 -65.87 11.71
C VAL A 6 -19.41 -66.22 12.28
N LEU A 7 -18.47 -65.27 12.36
CA LEU A 7 -17.13 -65.51 12.87
C LEU A 7 -17.12 -65.81 14.39
N VAL A 8 -17.95 -65.12 15.18
CA VAL A 8 -18.10 -65.40 16.62
C VAL A 8 -18.70 -66.80 16.85
N ILE A 9 -19.76 -67.15 16.11
CA ILE A 9 -20.38 -68.47 16.18
C ILE A 9 -19.37 -69.56 15.77
N LEU A 10 -18.56 -69.31 14.73
CA LEU A 10 -17.52 -70.24 14.28
C LEU A 10 -16.47 -70.49 15.37
N VAL A 11 -16.00 -69.45 16.06
CA VAL A 11 -15.03 -69.57 17.16
C VAL A 11 -15.59 -70.37 18.32
N VAL A 12 -16.86 -70.13 18.69
CA VAL A 12 -17.54 -70.88 19.76
C VAL A 12 -17.73 -72.35 19.34
N LEU A 13 -18.20 -72.61 18.12
CA LEU A 13 -18.39 -73.97 17.59
C LEU A 13 -17.08 -74.77 17.54
N LEU A 14 -16.00 -74.14 17.05
CA LEU A 14 -14.67 -74.75 17.05
C LEU A 14 -14.21 -75.10 18.47
N ALA A 15 -14.35 -74.18 19.43
CA ALA A 15 -13.98 -74.42 20.82
C ALA A 15 -14.76 -75.60 21.43
N THR A 16 -16.08 -75.62 21.24
CA THR A 16 -16.94 -76.71 21.75
C THR A 16 -16.72 -78.04 21.05
N GLY A 17 -16.40 -78.01 19.74
CA GLY A 17 -16.10 -79.22 18.97
C GLY A 17 -14.77 -79.85 19.38
N ILE A 18 -13.75 -79.02 19.66
CA ILE A 18 -12.47 -79.48 20.21
C ILE A 18 -12.68 -80.10 21.59
N PHE A 19 -13.47 -79.46 22.46
CA PHE A 19 -13.81 -80.03 23.78
C PHE A 19 -14.48 -81.40 23.69
N ALA A 20 -15.50 -81.54 22.82
CA ALA A 20 -16.17 -82.83 22.64
C ALA A 20 -15.24 -83.93 22.10
N LEU A 21 -14.29 -83.56 21.22
CA LEU A 21 -13.30 -84.49 20.68
C LEU A 21 -12.29 -84.94 21.77
N ASP A 22 -11.87 -84.00 22.62
CA ASP A 22 -10.94 -84.22 23.73
C ASP A 22 -11.52 -85.21 24.75
N THR A 23 -12.78 -85.00 25.14
CA THR A 23 -13.50 -85.89 26.08
C THR A 23 -13.71 -87.31 25.54
N LEU A 24 -13.72 -87.50 24.21
CA LEU A 24 -13.95 -88.79 23.56
C LEU A 24 -12.66 -89.56 23.23
N LEU A 25 -11.54 -88.87 23.08
CA LEU A 25 -10.24 -89.44 22.70
C LEU A 25 -9.16 -88.82 23.59
N PRO A 26 -8.71 -89.50 24.66
CA PRO A 26 -7.63 -89.02 25.51
C PRO A 26 -6.31 -89.06 24.75
N VAL A 27 -6.08 -88.05 23.89
CA VAL A 27 -4.84 -87.87 23.12
C VAL A 27 -3.97 -86.90 23.91
N ASP A 28 -3.11 -87.43 24.77
CA ASP A 28 -2.35 -86.72 25.80
C ASP A 28 -1.44 -85.56 25.34
N VAL A 29 -1.29 -85.25 24.04
CA VAL A 29 -0.24 -84.32 23.57
C VAL A 29 -0.72 -83.22 22.61
N ALA A 30 -1.94 -83.29 22.05
CA ALA A 30 -2.35 -82.41 20.92
C ALA A 30 -3.49 -81.42 21.20
N THR A 31 -3.95 -81.29 22.45
CA THR A 31 -5.22 -80.61 22.76
C THR A 31 -5.02 -79.11 22.98
N GLY A 32 -3.95 -78.71 23.67
CA GLY A 32 -3.58 -77.30 23.83
C GLY A 32 -3.31 -76.57 22.50
N THR A 33 -2.79 -77.25 21.49
CA THR A 33 -2.50 -76.66 20.17
C THR A 33 -3.78 -76.37 19.37
N LEU A 34 -4.84 -77.16 19.56
CA LEU A 34 -6.15 -76.94 18.94
C LEU A 34 -6.87 -75.72 19.55
N TYR A 35 -6.86 -75.58 20.88
CA TYR A 35 -7.42 -74.38 21.54
C TYR A 35 -6.64 -73.10 21.20
N MET A 36 -5.34 -73.20 20.94
CA MET A 36 -4.53 -72.09 20.43
C MET A 36 -4.97 -71.63 19.05
N ALA A 37 -5.35 -72.55 18.15
CA ALA A 37 -5.90 -72.20 16.84
C ALA A 37 -7.21 -71.41 16.97
N VAL A 38 -8.05 -71.71 17.97
CA VAL A 38 -9.28 -70.96 18.26
C VAL A 38 -8.98 -69.51 18.66
N VAL A 39 -7.98 -69.29 19.53
CA VAL A 39 -7.56 -67.94 19.94
C VAL A 39 -6.94 -67.18 18.77
N LEU A 40 -6.15 -67.84 17.92
CA LEU A 40 -5.60 -67.24 16.70
C LEU A 40 -6.67 -66.84 15.69
N VAL A 41 -7.73 -67.64 15.52
CA VAL A 41 -8.90 -67.27 14.70
C VAL A 41 -9.64 -66.10 15.33
N ALA A 42 -9.74 -66.03 16.65
CA ALA A 42 -10.34 -64.90 17.36
C ALA A 42 -9.59 -63.57 17.15
N LEU A 43 -8.29 -63.59 16.82
CA LEU A 43 -7.54 -62.38 16.44
C LEU A 43 -8.12 -61.69 15.19
N LYS A 44 -8.74 -62.46 14.28
CA LYS A 44 -9.42 -61.92 13.09
C LYS A 44 -10.79 -61.31 13.36
N LEU A 45 -11.31 -61.43 14.59
CA LEU A 45 -12.54 -60.71 14.97
C LEU A 45 -12.27 -59.20 14.96
N PRO A 46 -13.28 -58.33 14.95
CA PRO A 46 -13.08 -56.88 14.91
C PRO A 46 -12.86 -56.25 16.30
N ARG A 47 -13.41 -56.77 17.41
CA ARG A 47 -13.22 -56.15 18.75
C ARG A 47 -12.10 -56.80 19.55
N ARG A 48 -11.43 -56.02 20.40
CA ARG A 48 -10.44 -56.52 21.36
C ARG A 48 -11.08 -57.44 22.42
N GLU A 49 -12.32 -57.15 22.79
CA GLU A 49 -13.14 -57.95 23.72
C GLU A 49 -13.35 -59.37 23.20
N ASP A 50 -13.48 -59.55 21.88
CA ASP A 50 -13.75 -60.85 21.28
C ASP A 50 -12.56 -61.82 21.46
N VAL A 51 -11.32 -61.31 21.50
CA VAL A 51 -10.09 -62.10 21.74
C VAL A 51 -10.02 -62.56 23.20
N VAL A 52 -10.35 -61.67 24.13
CA VAL A 52 -10.39 -61.97 25.57
C VAL A 52 -11.47 -63.00 25.87
N MET A 53 -12.66 -62.83 25.30
CA MET A 53 -13.77 -63.77 25.47
C MET A 53 -13.45 -65.16 24.90
N ALA A 54 -12.77 -65.24 23.75
CA ALA A 54 -12.32 -66.50 23.19
C ALA A 54 -11.26 -67.20 24.07
N ALA A 55 -10.29 -66.44 24.58
CA ALA A 55 -9.26 -66.98 25.48
C ALA A 55 -9.87 -67.48 26.81
N LEU A 56 -10.82 -66.74 27.39
CA LEU A 56 -11.54 -67.14 28.59
C LEU A 56 -12.40 -68.39 28.36
N LEU A 57 -13.07 -68.49 27.20
CA LEU A 57 -13.85 -69.67 26.82
C LEU A 57 -12.95 -70.90 26.68
N CYS A 58 -11.83 -70.79 25.97
CA CYS A 58 -10.87 -71.90 25.84
C CYS A 58 -10.29 -72.31 27.19
N ALA A 59 -9.93 -71.35 28.06
CA ALA A 59 -9.43 -71.64 29.40
C ALA A 59 -10.47 -72.36 30.27
N PHE A 60 -11.74 -71.93 30.21
CA PHE A 60 -12.84 -72.60 30.91
C PHE A 60 -13.02 -74.05 30.44
N LEU A 61 -13.01 -74.29 29.13
CA LEU A 61 -13.17 -75.62 28.55
C LEU A 61 -12.02 -76.57 28.94
N ILE A 62 -10.77 -76.08 28.97
CA ILE A 62 -9.61 -76.87 29.43
C ILE A 62 -9.73 -77.25 30.91
N VAL A 63 -10.18 -76.32 31.77
CA VAL A 63 -10.40 -76.60 33.20
C VAL A 63 -11.54 -77.60 33.39
N ALA A 64 -12.62 -77.47 32.62
CA ALA A 64 -13.76 -78.39 32.65
C ALA A 64 -13.35 -79.81 32.21
N ASP A 65 -12.52 -79.92 31.18
CA ASP A 65 -12.01 -81.20 30.68
C ASP A 65 -11.08 -81.89 31.69
N LEU A 66 -10.18 -81.11 32.32
CA LEU A 66 -9.32 -81.60 33.40
C LEU A 66 -10.14 -82.11 34.60
N PHE A 67 -11.19 -81.38 34.99
CA PHE A 67 -12.08 -81.79 36.09
C PHE A 67 -12.85 -83.07 35.75
N LEU A 68 -13.38 -83.16 34.54
CA LEU A 68 -14.13 -84.33 34.07
C LEU A 68 -13.22 -85.57 34.01
N SER A 69 -12.01 -85.41 33.48
CA SER A 69 -10.98 -86.45 33.44
C SER A 69 -10.55 -86.92 34.82
N PHE A 70 -10.49 -86.03 35.82
CA PHE A 70 -10.20 -86.38 37.22
C PHE A 70 -11.34 -87.17 37.89
N VAL A 71 -12.60 -86.81 37.61
CA VAL A 71 -13.79 -87.48 38.18
C VAL A 71 -13.98 -88.89 37.60
N ILE A 72 -13.59 -89.10 36.34
CA ILE A 72 -13.81 -90.36 35.61
C ILE A 72 -12.62 -91.33 35.72
N SER A 73 -11.40 -90.86 36.03
CA SER A 73 -10.20 -91.72 36.10
C SER A 73 -10.09 -92.59 37.37
N ASN A 74 -9.56 -93.81 37.20
CA ASN A 74 -9.20 -94.74 38.27
C ASN A 74 -7.90 -94.30 38.99
N PRO A 75 -7.73 -94.58 40.31
CA PRO A 75 -6.52 -94.21 41.04
C PRO A 75 -5.32 -95.03 40.54
N GLY A 76 -4.47 -94.43 39.69
CA GLY A 76 -3.26 -95.06 39.15
C GLY A 76 -2.84 -94.62 37.73
N SER A 77 -3.63 -93.81 37.02
CA SER A 77 -3.25 -93.22 35.71
C SER A 77 -2.27 -92.04 35.87
N ASP A 78 -1.59 -91.66 34.78
CA ASP A 78 -0.61 -90.56 34.65
C ASP A 78 -1.21 -89.15 34.86
N THR A 79 -1.94 -88.97 35.96
CA THR A 79 -2.60 -87.74 36.42
C THR A 79 -1.67 -86.53 36.48
N HIS A 80 -0.38 -86.76 36.78
CA HIS A 80 0.64 -85.73 36.76
C HIS A 80 0.91 -85.17 35.36
N GLN A 81 0.94 -86.01 34.31
CA GLN A 81 1.19 -85.57 32.93
C GLN A 81 0.00 -84.76 32.38
N LEU A 82 -1.23 -85.21 32.64
CA LEU A 82 -2.44 -84.52 32.23
C LEU A 82 -2.56 -83.13 32.90
N ALA A 83 -2.24 -83.06 34.19
CA ALA A 83 -2.21 -81.79 34.93
C ALA A 83 -1.14 -80.84 34.39
N THR A 84 0.07 -81.33 34.08
CA THR A 84 1.14 -80.51 33.51
C THR A 84 0.79 -79.99 32.11
N ASN A 85 0.17 -80.82 31.26
CA ASN A 85 -0.22 -80.43 29.91
C ASN A 85 -1.38 -79.43 29.91
N SER A 86 -2.35 -79.59 30.82
CA SER A 86 -3.44 -78.63 31.02
C SER A 86 -2.93 -77.29 31.54
N LEU A 87 -1.97 -77.30 32.47
CA LEU A 87 -1.34 -76.08 32.99
C LEU A 87 -0.55 -75.35 31.87
N LEU A 88 0.18 -76.09 31.04
CA LEU A 88 0.92 -75.54 29.89
C LEU A 88 -0.04 -74.95 28.85
N ALA A 89 -1.16 -75.62 28.56
CA ALA A 89 -2.21 -75.13 27.65
C ALA A 89 -2.87 -73.83 28.16
N LEU A 90 -3.20 -73.76 29.46
CA LEU A 90 -3.74 -72.54 30.08
C LEU A 90 -2.75 -71.37 30.02
N LEU A 91 -1.47 -71.63 30.29
CA LEU A 91 -0.43 -70.60 30.29
C LEU A 91 -0.18 -70.08 28.86
N THR A 92 -0.14 -70.96 27.87
CA THR A 92 0.02 -70.59 26.45
C THR A 92 -1.17 -69.78 25.92
N ILE A 93 -2.41 -70.20 26.21
CA ILE A 93 -3.62 -69.45 25.84
C ILE A 93 -3.68 -68.09 26.52
N GLY A 94 -3.30 -68.00 27.80
CA GLY A 94 -3.21 -66.75 28.53
C GLY A 94 -2.23 -65.77 27.90
N VAL A 95 -1.03 -66.24 27.54
CA VAL A 95 0.01 -65.43 26.88
C VAL A 95 -0.44 -64.97 25.49
N VAL A 96 -1.02 -65.85 24.67
CA VAL A 96 -1.47 -65.49 23.32
C VAL A 96 -2.70 -64.59 23.34
N GLY A 97 -3.64 -64.80 24.26
CA GLY A 97 -4.77 -63.90 24.47
C GLY A 97 -4.32 -62.51 24.91
N ALA A 98 -3.36 -62.41 25.83
CA ALA A 98 -2.81 -61.15 26.30
C ALA A 98 -2.03 -60.39 25.19
N LEU A 99 -1.17 -61.10 24.45
CA LEU A 99 -0.46 -60.54 23.29
C LEU A 99 -1.44 -60.07 22.21
N GLY A 100 -2.47 -60.86 21.92
CA GLY A 100 -3.52 -60.53 20.96
C GLY A 100 -4.33 -59.29 21.35
N PHE A 101 -4.70 -59.18 22.62
CA PHE A 101 -5.35 -57.98 23.16
C PHE A 101 -4.47 -56.75 23.01
N HIS A 102 -3.19 -56.84 23.41
CA HIS A 102 -2.25 -55.74 23.31
C HIS A 102 -2.02 -55.30 21.86
N PHE A 103 -1.85 -56.25 20.94
CA PHE A 103 -1.66 -55.96 19.52
C PHE A 103 -2.86 -55.18 18.96
N LYS A 104 -4.08 -55.62 19.28
CA LYS A 104 -5.29 -54.92 18.87
C LYS A 104 -5.46 -53.54 19.49
N ASP A 105 -5.09 -53.39 20.76
CA ASP A 105 -5.16 -52.09 21.41
C ASP A 105 -4.21 -51.09 20.73
N LEU A 106 -2.99 -51.53 20.42
CA LEU A 106 -2.02 -50.76 19.64
C LEU A 106 -2.54 -50.40 18.24
N GLU A 107 -3.22 -51.33 17.57
CA GLU A 107 -3.80 -51.09 16.25
C GLU A 107 -4.91 -50.03 16.29
N VAL A 108 -5.81 -50.10 17.27
CA VAL A 108 -6.85 -49.08 17.48
C VAL A 108 -6.25 -47.72 17.83
N GLN A 109 -5.23 -47.68 18.69
CA GLN A 109 -4.52 -46.44 19.03
C GLN A 109 -3.82 -45.85 17.80
N ARG A 110 -3.17 -46.67 16.98
CA ARG A 110 -2.49 -46.26 15.76
C ARG A 110 -3.46 -45.64 14.76
N VAL A 111 -4.58 -46.31 14.48
CA VAL A 111 -5.60 -45.81 13.54
C VAL A 111 -6.16 -44.48 14.04
N ARG A 112 -6.53 -44.37 15.33
CA ARG A 112 -7.01 -43.11 15.91
C ARG A 112 -5.98 -41.98 15.83
N GLY A 113 -4.72 -42.28 16.12
CA GLY A 113 -3.63 -41.32 16.02
C GLY A 113 -3.39 -40.85 14.59
N GLN A 114 -3.51 -41.74 13.59
CA GLN A 114 -3.42 -41.39 12.19
C GLN A 114 -4.60 -40.50 11.75
N ASP A 115 -5.84 -40.85 12.11
CA ASP A 115 -7.03 -40.05 11.79
C ASP A 115 -6.96 -38.65 12.40
N GLU A 116 -6.50 -38.54 13.66
CA GLU A 116 -6.35 -37.26 14.34
C GLU A 116 -5.22 -36.42 13.74
N LEU A 117 -4.08 -37.04 13.40
CA LEU A 117 -2.98 -36.36 12.73
C LEU A 117 -3.41 -35.86 11.35
N GLU A 118 -4.10 -36.69 10.57
CA GLU A 118 -4.58 -36.33 9.23
C GLU A 118 -5.56 -35.16 9.30
N ARG A 119 -6.50 -35.16 10.26
CA ARG A 119 -7.37 -34.01 10.53
C ARG A 119 -6.58 -32.75 10.87
N ARG A 120 -5.60 -32.84 11.78
CA ARG A 120 -4.77 -31.69 12.17
C ARG A 120 -3.95 -31.16 10.99
N VAL A 121 -3.42 -32.05 10.15
CA VAL A 121 -2.68 -31.68 8.94
C VAL A 121 -3.62 -31.00 7.94
N GLN A 122 -4.79 -31.55 7.67
CA GLN A 122 -5.78 -30.94 6.78
C GLN A 122 -6.20 -29.55 7.26
N GLN A 123 -6.48 -29.42 8.57
CA GLN A 123 -6.85 -28.13 9.16
C GLN A 123 -5.73 -27.11 9.06
N ARG A 124 -4.50 -27.47 9.46
CA ARG A 124 -3.35 -26.54 9.35
C ARG A 124 -3.01 -26.18 7.92
N THR A 125 -3.16 -27.11 6.97
CA THR A 125 -2.94 -26.83 5.54
C THR A 125 -3.99 -25.87 5.00
N ALA A 126 -5.25 -26.00 5.43
CA ALA A 126 -6.31 -25.06 5.06
C ALA A 126 -6.06 -23.67 5.64
N ASP A 127 -5.73 -23.58 6.94
CA ASP A 127 -5.41 -22.32 7.62
C ASP A 127 -4.20 -21.62 6.98
N LEU A 128 -3.15 -22.40 6.65
CA LEU A 128 -1.94 -21.87 6.01
C LEU A 128 -2.22 -21.38 4.57
N THR A 129 -3.05 -22.09 3.81
CA THR A 129 -3.45 -21.66 2.46
C THR A 129 -4.23 -20.36 2.54
N ALA A 130 -5.20 -20.24 3.44
CA ALA A 130 -5.97 -19.01 3.63
C ALA A 130 -5.09 -17.84 4.07
N ALA A 131 -4.15 -18.06 5.00
CA ALA A 131 -3.20 -17.03 5.43
C ALA A 131 -2.26 -16.60 4.29
N ASN A 132 -1.79 -17.54 3.47
CA ASN A 132 -0.95 -17.24 2.31
C ASN A 132 -1.71 -16.41 1.25
N GLU A 133 -2.97 -16.74 0.97
CA GLU A 133 -3.80 -15.97 0.03
C GLU A 133 -4.04 -14.53 0.55
N ALA A 134 -4.31 -14.38 1.85
CA ALA A 134 -4.46 -13.07 2.48
C ALA A 134 -3.16 -12.23 2.38
N LEU A 135 -2.02 -12.84 2.70
CA LEU A 135 -0.71 -12.18 2.60
C LEU A 135 -0.37 -11.80 1.15
N GLN A 136 -0.65 -12.67 0.18
CA GLN A 136 -0.43 -12.33 -1.23
C GLN A 136 -1.28 -11.15 -1.68
N THR A 137 -2.52 -11.06 -1.19
CA THR A 137 -3.40 -9.92 -1.47
C THR A 137 -2.85 -8.63 -0.86
N GLU A 138 -2.45 -8.65 0.41
CA GLU A 138 -1.86 -7.49 1.09
C GLU A 138 -0.55 -7.03 0.42
N ILE A 139 0.31 -7.97 0.02
CA ILE A 139 1.54 -7.67 -0.73
C ILE A 139 1.21 -7.01 -2.07
N ALA A 140 0.21 -7.52 -2.80
CA ALA A 140 -0.20 -6.95 -4.08
C ALA A 140 -0.78 -5.52 -3.91
N GLU A 141 -1.56 -5.28 -2.86
CA GLU A 141 -2.09 -3.94 -2.54
C GLU A 141 -0.98 -2.96 -2.17
N ARG A 142 -0.07 -3.37 -1.29
CA ARG A 142 1.08 -2.56 -0.89
C ARG A 142 1.96 -2.21 -2.10
N HIS A 143 2.25 -3.19 -2.96
CA HIS A 143 3.05 -2.95 -4.15
C HIS A 143 2.38 -1.97 -5.12
N ARG A 144 1.06 -2.06 -5.32
CA ARG A 144 0.31 -1.08 -6.13
C ARG A 144 0.36 0.33 -5.53
N ALA A 145 0.30 0.45 -4.19
CA ALA A 145 0.41 1.73 -3.52
C ALA A 145 1.83 2.32 -3.66
N GLU A 146 2.87 1.49 -3.50
CA GLU A 146 4.27 1.88 -3.67
C GLU A 146 4.56 2.32 -5.12
N VAL A 147 4.06 1.60 -6.13
CA VAL A 147 4.20 1.98 -7.55
C VAL A 147 3.50 3.31 -7.82
N LYS A 148 2.25 3.49 -7.37
CA LYS A 148 1.53 4.76 -7.55
C LYS A 148 2.23 5.94 -6.87
N LEU A 149 2.79 5.72 -5.67
CA LEU A 149 3.57 6.75 -4.98
C LEU A 149 4.82 7.11 -5.79
N THR A 150 5.58 6.10 -6.25
CA THR A 150 6.78 6.30 -7.06
C THR A 150 6.47 7.01 -8.38
N GLU A 151 5.40 6.63 -9.07
CA GLU A 151 4.94 7.30 -10.29
C GLU A 151 4.56 8.76 -10.01
N SER A 152 3.82 9.02 -8.93
CA SER A 152 3.44 10.38 -8.53
C SER A 152 4.65 11.24 -8.18
N GLU A 153 5.63 10.69 -7.46
CA GLU A 153 6.87 11.38 -7.10
C GLU A 153 7.69 11.69 -8.36
N SER A 154 7.82 10.72 -9.28
CA SER A 154 8.51 10.91 -10.55
C SER A 154 7.84 11.99 -11.42
N GLN A 155 6.50 11.99 -11.51
CA GLN A 155 5.75 13.03 -12.22
C GLN A 155 5.97 14.41 -11.58
N TYR A 156 5.93 14.51 -10.24
CA TYR A 156 6.18 15.76 -9.53
C TYR A 156 7.60 16.28 -9.80
N HIS A 157 8.62 15.43 -9.69
CA HIS A 157 10.00 15.79 -9.99
C HIS A 157 10.16 16.24 -11.44
N SER A 158 9.59 15.50 -12.39
CA SER A 158 9.66 15.87 -13.81
C SER A 158 8.98 17.20 -14.10
N LEU A 159 7.82 17.49 -13.49
CA LEU A 159 7.15 18.77 -13.66
C LEU A 159 7.99 19.92 -13.11
N VAL A 160 8.54 19.78 -11.91
CA VAL A 160 9.35 20.82 -11.27
C VAL A 160 10.64 21.08 -12.06
N ASP A 161 11.32 20.02 -12.52
CA ASP A 161 12.62 20.14 -13.19
C ASP A 161 12.50 20.62 -14.65
N ASN A 162 11.33 20.49 -15.30
CA ASN A 162 11.09 21.00 -16.65
C ASN A 162 10.61 22.48 -16.68
N LEU A 163 10.25 23.06 -15.53
CA LEU A 163 9.86 24.46 -15.46
C LEU A 163 11.11 25.34 -15.31
N SER A 164 11.11 26.50 -15.97
CA SER A 164 12.15 27.53 -15.82
C SER A 164 12.00 28.32 -14.52
N VAL A 165 11.75 27.62 -13.41
CA VAL A 165 11.60 28.19 -12.07
C VAL A 165 12.47 27.41 -11.10
N HIS A 166 13.00 28.10 -10.11
CA HIS A 166 13.76 27.49 -9.01
C HIS A 166 12.80 27.20 -7.87
N VAL A 167 12.74 25.95 -7.41
CA VAL A 167 11.84 25.51 -6.34
C VAL A 167 12.67 24.95 -5.19
N LEU A 168 12.34 25.38 -3.98
CA LEU A 168 12.96 24.87 -2.76
C LEU A 168 11.92 24.71 -1.65
N ARG A 169 12.17 23.81 -0.72
CA ARG A 169 11.48 23.75 0.56
C ARG A 169 12.49 23.70 1.69
N LYS A 170 12.14 24.35 2.79
CA LYS A 170 12.91 24.31 4.03
C LYS A 170 12.03 23.90 5.19
N ASP A 171 12.62 23.23 6.18
CA ASP A 171 11.98 22.98 7.46
C ASP A 171 11.95 24.24 8.35
N ARG A 172 11.38 24.11 9.55
CA ARG A 172 11.28 25.21 10.54
C ARG A 172 12.65 25.74 10.98
N ASP A 173 13.69 24.92 10.94
CA ASP A 173 15.06 25.31 11.28
C ASP A 173 15.80 25.93 10.08
N GLY A 174 15.16 26.00 8.92
CA GLY A 174 15.68 26.63 7.71
C GLY A 174 16.56 25.69 6.90
N ARG A 175 16.51 24.39 7.16
CA ARG A 175 17.27 23.40 6.41
C ARG A 175 16.54 23.03 5.14
N PHE A 176 17.24 22.97 4.02
CA PHE A 176 16.65 22.54 2.76
C PHE A 176 16.19 21.08 2.84
N THR A 177 14.90 20.84 2.67
CA THR A 177 14.29 19.49 2.64
C THR A 177 13.96 19.05 1.22
N PHE A 178 13.89 19.99 0.28
CA PHE A 178 13.70 19.73 -1.15
C PHE A 178 14.33 20.87 -1.95
N VAL A 179 14.93 20.53 -3.09
CA VAL A 179 15.45 21.49 -4.08
C VAL A 179 15.23 20.94 -5.48
N SER A 180 14.80 21.80 -6.41
CA SER A 180 14.72 21.48 -7.84
C SER A 180 16.11 21.37 -8.45
N GLN A 181 16.23 20.67 -9.57
CA GLN A 181 17.48 20.59 -10.33
C GLN A 181 17.95 21.99 -10.77
N SER A 182 17.03 22.84 -11.22
CA SER A 182 17.32 24.23 -11.59
C SER A 182 17.94 25.04 -10.45
N PHE A 183 17.54 24.80 -9.19
CA PHE A 183 18.12 25.50 -8.03
C PHE A 183 19.54 24.99 -7.72
N CYS A 184 19.77 23.69 -7.86
CA CYS A 184 21.11 23.09 -7.73
C CYS A 184 22.08 23.67 -8.78
N GLU A 185 21.63 23.81 -10.03
CA GLU A 185 22.39 24.41 -11.12
C GLU A 185 22.74 25.87 -10.85
N LEU A 186 21.79 26.65 -10.29
CA LEU A 186 22.02 28.03 -9.88
C LEU A 186 23.10 28.13 -8.79
N LEU A 187 23.10 27.20 -7.82
CA LEU A 187 24.12 27.14 -6.76
C LEU A 187 25.45 26.54 -7.23
N GLY A 188 25.46 25.84 -8.37
CA GLY A 188 26.61 25.05 -8.84
C GLY A 188 26.97 23.91 -7.89
N ARG A 189 25.96 23.27 -7.28
CA ARG A 189 26.12 22.21 -6.27
C ARG A 189 25.24 21.01 -6.59
N ASP A 190 25.67 19.82 -6.16
CA ASP A 190 24.83 18.63 -6.23
C ASP A 190 23.73 18.66 -5.17
N ARG A 191 22.59 18.04 -5.46
CA ARG A 191 21.42 17.99 -4.57
C ARG A 191 21.78 17.53 -3.15
N ASP A 192 22.59 16.48 -3.04
CA ASP A 192 22.99 15.89 -1.76
C ASP A 192 23.89 16.81 -0.91
N GLU A 193 24.58 17.77 -1.54
CA GLU A 193 25.36 18.79 -0.83
C GLU A 193 24.48 19.90 -0.27
N VAL A 194 23.32 20.14 -0.88
CA VAL A 194 22.38 21.20 -0.52
C VAL A 194 21.38 20.75 0.55
N LEU A 195 20.90 19.51 0.47
CA LEU A 195 19.92 18.99 1.43
C LEU A 195 20.46 18.99 2.87
N GLY A 196 19.63 19.42 3.82
CA GLY A 196 19.96 19.53 5.24
C GLY A 196 20.81 20.76 5.64
N ARG A 197 21.33 21.51 4.66
CA ARG A 197 22.04 22.79 4.85
C ARG A 197 21.07 23.96 4.90
N THR A 198 21.57 25.14 5.25
CA THR A 198 20.81 26.38 5.41
C THR A 198 21.28 27.44 4.42
N ASP A 199 20.56 28.55 4.28
CA ASP A 199 21.02 29.66 3.42
C ASP A 199 22.40 30.20 3.81
N PHE A 200 22.75 30.11 5.10
CA PHE A 200 24.05 30.57 5.63
C PHE A 200 25.24 29.78 5.09
N ASP A 201 25.01 28.57 4.59
CA ASP A 201 26.05 27.73 4.00
C ASP A 201 26.38 28.13 2.55
N PHE A 202 25.47 28.84 1.87
CA PHE A 202 25.59 29.14 0.43
C PHE A 202 25.62 30.63 0.08
N PHE A 203 25.00 31.47 0.91
CA PHE A 203 24.83 32.89 0.64
C PHE A 203 25.58 33.77 1.65
N PRO A 204 26.00 34.99 1.25
CA PRO A 204 26.51 35.98 2.17
C PRO A 204 25.58 36.19 3.38
N HIS A 205 26.16 36.38 4.56
CA HIS A 205 25.42 36.42 5.82
C HIS A 205 24.22 37.39 5.81
N HIS A 206 24.35 38.55 5.17
CA HIS A 206 23.26 39.54 5.10
C HIS A 206 22.07 39.04 4.24
N LEU A 207 22.32 38.34 3.14
CA LEU A 207 21.29 37.74 2.29
C LEU A 207 20.66 36.52 2.98
N ALA A 208 21.47 35.64 3.54
CA ALA A 208 20.98 34.49 4.32
C ALA A 208 20.06 34.93 5.47
N SER A 209 20.45 36.00 6.18
CA SER A 209 19.63 36.59 7.25
C SER A 209 18.32 37.19 6.73
N LYS A 210 18.34 37.85 5.56
CA LYS A 210 17.11 38.33 4.90
C LYS A 210 16.18 37.16 4.59
N TYR A 211 16.69 36.15 3.88
CA TYR A 211 15.88 34.98 3.50
C TYR A 211 15.27 34.29 4.71
N ARG A 212 16.05 34.13 5.79
CA ARG A 212 15.56 33.53 7.03
C ARG A 212 14.42 34.33 7.67
N ARG A 213 14.52 35.68 7.71
CA ARG A 213 13.43 36.52 8.23
C ARG A 213 12.18 36.43 7.39
N ASP A 214 12.32 36.44 6.07
CA ASP A 214 11.19 36.32 5.13
C ASP A 214 10.51 34.95 5.31
N ASP A 215 11.29 33.88 5.47
CA ASP A 215 10.81 32.53 5.74
C ASP A 215 10.05 32.46 7.08
N GLU A 216 10.60 33.05 8.15
CA GLU A 216 9.96 33.14 9.46
C GLU A 216 8.66 33.97 9.43
N TYR A 217 8.65 35.07 8.69
CA TYR A 217 7.46 35.90 8.51
C TYR A 217 6.32 35.12 7.83
N VAL A 218 6.61 34.41 6.75
CA VAL A 218 5.63 33.58 6.02
C VAL A 218 5.11 32.44 6.89
N MET A 219 6.00 31.76 7.63
CA MET A 219 5.60 30.68 8.55
C MET A 219 4.72 31.20 9.69
N HIS A 220 5.03 32.37 10.26
CA HIS A 220 4.27 32.94 11.38
C HIS A 220 2.92 33.52 10.94
N THR A 221 2.89 34.26 9.84
CA THR A 221 1.67 34.93 9.35
C THR A 221 0.76 34.00 8.55
N ARG A 222 1.29 32.88 8.06
CA ARG A 222 0.66 32.00 7.06
C ARG A 222 0.25 32.73 5.77
N ALA A 223 0.82 33.91 5.52
CA ALA A 223 0.53 34.71 4.33
C ALA A 223 1.46 34.31 3.18
N VAL A 224 0.96 34.42 1.94
CA VAL A 224 1.79 34.30 0.75
C VAL A 224 2.59 35.59 0.58
N MET A 225 3.90 35.45 0.41
CA MET A 225 4.77 36.54 -0.04
C MET A 225 4.96 36.40 -1.54
N ASP A 226 4.79 37.49 -2.29
CA ASP A 226 5.00 37.56 -3.75
C ASP A 226 5.56 38.94 -4.09
N GLU A 227 6.85 39.01 -4.34
CA GLU A 227 7.59 40.26 -4.54
C GLU A 227 8.56 40.14 -5.72
N VAL A 228 8.78 41.24 -6.43
CA VAL A 228 9.82 41.35 -7.45
C VAL A 228 11.03 42.04 -6.83
N GLU A 229 12.13 41.32 -6.73
CA GLU A 229 13.39 41.81 -6.19
C GLU A 229 14.33 42.23 -7.32
N MET A 230 14.94 43.42 -7.18
CA MET A 230 16.00 43.88 -8.08
C MET A 230 17.35 43.52 -7.48
N ASN A 231 18.10 42.66 -8.17
CA ASN A 231 19.46 42.30 -7.82
C ASN A 231 20.44 43.08 -8.70
N GLU A 232 21.49 43.58 -8.08
CA GLU A 232 22.61 44.19 -8.79
C GLU A 232 23.65 43.12 -9.09
N SER A 233 23.95 42.93 -10.37
CA SER A 233 25.07 42.13 -10.81
C SER A 233 26.38 42.81 -10.39
N PRO A 234 27.42 42.03 -10.04
CA PRO A 234 28.77 42.57 -9.83
C PRO A 234 29.31 43.40 -11.02
N GLU A 235 28.80 43.16 -12.23
CA GLU A 235 29.17 43.87 -13.46
C GLU A 235 28.32 45.14 -13.73
N GLY A 236 27.43 45.53 -12.80
CA GLY A 236 26.64 46.77 -12.89
C GLY A 236 25.32 46.64 -13.67
N GLY A 237 24.92 45.43 -14.05
CA GLY A 237 23.60 45.16 -14.64
C GLY A 237 22.53 44.89 -13.57
N HIS A 238 21.27 45.20 -13.87
CA HIS A 238 20.13 44.84 -13.02
C HIS A 238 19.45 43.57 -13.54
N THR A 239 19.23 42.61 -12.63
CA THR A 239 18.35 41.46 -12.84
C THR A 239 17.13 41.59 -11.93
N PHE A 240 15.96 41.23 -12.44
CA PHE A 240 14.71 41.23 -11.70
C PHE A 240 14.29 39.79 -11.47
N VAL A 241 14.08 39.41 -10.21
CA VAL A 241 13.69 38.07 -9.81
C VAL A 241 12.36 38.16 -9.08
N GLN A 242 11.36 37.44 -9.57
CA GLN A 242 10.11 37.29 -8.83
C GLN A 242 10.29 36.18 -7.80
N VAL A 243 9.96 36.46 -6.55
CA VAL A 243 10.11 35.55 -5.41
C VAL A 243 8.76 35.36 -4.76
N MET A 244 8.31 34.10 -4.73
CA MET A 244 7.10 33.68 -4.04
C MET A 244 7.43 32.72 -2.90
N LYS A 245 6.88 32.96 -1.72
CA LYS A 245 7.02 32.08 -0.55
C LYS A 245 5.67 31.75 0.08
N THR A 246 5.48 30.48 0.41
CA THR A 246 4.24 29.97 1.01
C THR A 246 4.57 29.05 2.20
N PRO A 247 3.78 29.06 3.29
CA PRO A 247 3.96 28.10 4.37
C PRO A 247 3.67 26.68 3.86
N VAL A 248 4.43 25.70 4.35
CA VAL A 248 4.13 24.28 4.14
C VAL A 248 3.50 23.74 5.41
N CYS A 249 2.28 23.21 5.29
CA CYS A 249 1.56 22.58 6.39
C CYS A 249 1.59 21.05 6.28
N ASP A 250 1.59 20.36 7.42
CA ASP A 250 1.37 18.92 7.48
C ASP A 250 -0.11 18.54 7.38
N ALA A 251 -0.41 17.24 7.49
CA ALA A 251 -1.79 16.73 7.45
C ALA A 251 -2.68 17.19 8.62
N ARG A 252 -2.12 17.85 9.64
CA ARG A 252 -2.82 18.42 10.80
C ARG A 252 -2.96 19.94 10.71
N ASP A 253 -2.60 20.53 9.57
CA ASP A 253 -2.57 21.98 9.35
C ASP A 253 -1.54 22.72 10.23
N GLU A 254 -0.50 22.03 10.67
CA GLU A 254 0.62 22.63 11.39
C GLU A 254 1.74 23.03 10.43
N VAL A 255 2.27 24.24 10.60
CA VAL A 255 3.34 24.77 9.74
C VAL A 255 4.64 24.02 10.02
N VAL A 256 5.12 23.24 9.05
CA VAL A 256 6.35 22.45 9.12
C VAL A 256 7.52 23.08 8.39
N GLY A 257 7.29 24.17 7.67
CA GLY A 257 8.33 24.84 6.90
C GLY A 257 7.82 25.87 5.91
N VAL A 258 8.64 26.18 4.93
CA VAL A 258 8.34 27.14 3.86
C VAL A 258 8.70 26.54 2.50
N GLN A 259 7.91 26.87 1.48
CA GLN A 259 8.22 26.62 0.08
C GLN A 259 8.54 27.94 -0.59
N GLY A 260 9.71 28.01 -1.23
CA GLY A 260 10.13 29.14 -2.04
C GLY A 260 10.10 28.77 -3.52
N ILE A 261 9.58 29.66 -4.35
CA ILE A 261 9.68 29.58 -5.81
C ILE A 261 10.20 30.92 -6.30
N PHE A 262 11.19 30.92 -7.19
CA PHE A 262 11.64 32.16 -7.81
C PHE A 262 12.10 31.95 -9.24
N TRP A 263 11.95 32.99 -10.06
CA TRP A 263 12.32 32.96 -11.48
C TRP A 263 12.68 34.35 -11.98
N ASP A 264 13.45 34.37 -13.07
CA ASP A 264 13.88 35.60 -13.71
C ASP A 264 12.71 36.26 -14.46
N VAL A 265 12.47 37.55 -14.19
CA VAL A 265 11.47 38.40 -14.85
C VAL A 265 12.12 39.64 -15.51
N THR A 266 13.43 39.61 -15.70
CA THR A 266 14.24 40.73 -16.20
C THR A 266 13.75 41.22 -17.55
N ASP A 267 13.51 40.33 -18.51
CA ASP A 267 13.06 40.73 -19.86
C ASP A 267 11.68 41.39 -19.81
N ARG A 268 10.79 40.90 -18.93
CA ARG A 268 9.47 41.48 -18.72
C ARG A 268 9.58 42.87 -18.11
N GLU A 269 10.37 43.03 -17.06
CA GLU A 269 10.55 44.33 -16.39
C GLU A 269 11.26 45.35 -17.30
N ARG A 270 12.27 44.92 -18.08
CA ARG A 270 12.90 45.78 -19.10
C ARG A 270 11.91 46.23 -20.15
N ALA A 271 11.10 45.33 -20.69
CA ALA A 271 10.07 45.69 -21.66
C ALA A 271 9.04 46.68 -21.09
N LEU A 272 8.67 46.54 -19.82
CA LEU A 272 7.78 47.48 -19.13
C LEU A 272 8.44 48.85 -18.91
N LEU A 273 9.71 48.88 -18.54
CA LEU A 273 10.48 50.12 -18.38
C LEU A 273 10.65 50.84 -19.72
N ASP A 274 11.04 50.12 -20.77
CA ASP A 274 11.20 50.67 -22.12
C ASP A 274 9.87 51.21 -22.67
N LEU A 275 8.76 50.51 -22.42
CA LEU A 275 7.43 50.98 -22.79
C LEU A 275 7.09 52.29 -22.06
N ARG A 276 7.31 52.34 -20.74
CA ARG A 276 7.08 53.54 -19.93
C ARG A 276 7.95 54.71 -20.39
N GLU A 277 9.23 54.48 -20.68
CA GLU A 277 10.12 55.51 -21.20
C GLU A 277 9.65 55.99 -22.58
N SER A 278 9.27 55.08 -23.47
CA SER A 278 8.74 55.40 -24.80
C SER A 278 7.46 56.21 -24.72
N GLU A 279 6.52 55.84 -23.85
CA GLU A 279 5.27 56.58 -23.63
C GLU A 279 5.54 57.97 -23.03
N ALA A 280 6.40 58.06 -22.03
CA ALA A 280 6.79 59.34 -21.43
C ALA A 280 7.46 60.25 -22.46
N ARG A 281 8.38 59.71 -23.27
CA ARG A 281 9.05 60.44 -24.35
C ARG A 281 8.07 60.90 -25.43
N LYS A 282 7.18 60.02 -25.90
CA LYS A 282 6.13 60.38 -26.88
C LYS A 282 5.22 61.47 -26.34
N ARG A 283 4.78 61.36 -25.08
CA ARG A 283 3.94 62.36 -24.42
C ARG A 283 4.69 63.69 -24.30
N ALA A 284 5.95 63.68 -23.88
CA ALA A 284 6.76 64.89 -23.80
C ALA A 284 6.91 65.59 -25.17
N ILE A 285 7.16 64.84 -26.24
CA ILE A 285 7.26 65.37 -27.61
C ILE A 285 5.91 65.96 -28.06
N PHE A 286 4.81 65.23 -27.85
CA PHE A 286 3.46 65.69 -28.20
C PHE A 286 3.11 67.00 -27.47
N GLU A 287 3.35 67.07 -26.17
CA GLU A 287 3.06 68.25 -25.34
C GLU A 287 3.97 69.45 -25.64
N ALA A 288 5.23 69.20 -26.02
CA ALA A 288 6.21 70.25 -26.31
C ALA A 288 6.15 70.77 -27.76
N ALA A 289 5.41 70.09 -28.65
CA ALA A 289 5.25 70.54 -30.03
C ALA A 289 4.59 71.94 -30.06
N MET A 290 5.18 72.85 -30.85
CA MET A 290 4.68 74.22 -30.99
C MET A 290 3.40 74.32 -31.83
N ASP A 291 3.22 73.39 -32.76
CA ASP A 291 1.99 73.30 -33.56
C ASP A 291 0.86 72.69 -32.72
N GLY A 292 -0.35 73.22 -32.87
CA GLY A 292 -1.54 72.66 -32.24
C GLY A 292 -1.91 71.32 -32.86
N ILE A 293 -1.75 70.22 -32.11
CA ILE A 293 -2.09 68.86 -32.54
C ILE A 293 -3.38 68.43 -31.84
N ILE A 294 -4.37 67.99 -32.62
CA ILE A 294 -5.63 67.44 -32.12
C ILE A 294 -5.88 66.09 -32.80
N PHE A 295 -6.08 65.05 -31.99
CA PHE A 295 -6.50 63.73 -32.44
C PHE A 295 -8.01 63.59 -32.31
N THR A 296 -8.66 63.09 -33.37
CA THR A 296 -10.09 62.79 -33.38
C THR A 296 -10.35 61.32 -33.73
N CYS A 297 -11.45 60.75 -33.23
CA CYS A 297 -11.93 59.45 -33.65
C CYS A 297 -12.61 59.52 -35.03
N GLY A 298 -12.97 58.37 -35.61
CA GLY A 298 -13.67 58.31 -36.89
C GLY A 298 -15.02 59.03 -36.93
N ALA A 299 -15.66 59.27 -35.78
CA ALA A 299 -16.87 60.07 -35.65
C ALA A 299 -16.60 61.59 -35.49
N GLY A 300 -15.34 62.02 -35.57
CA GLY A 300 -14.93 63.42 -35.45
C GLY A 300 -14.90 63.96 -34.01
N LEU A 301 -15.01 63.09 -32.99
CA LEU A 301 -14.88 63.47 -31.59
C LEU A 301 -13.41 63.57 -31.20
N VAL A 302 -13.03 64.61 -30.44
CA VAL A 302 -11.66 64.80 -29.97
C VAL A 302 -11.30 63.74 -28.93
N ILE A 303 -10.26 62.98 -29.20
CA ILE A 303 -9.68 61.99 -28.29
C ILE A 303 -8.64 62.67 -27.39
N GLU A 304 -7.76 63.48 -27.99
CA GLU A 304 -6.63 64.10 -27.30
C GLU A 304 -6.12 65.35 -28.03
N CYS A 305 -5.53 66.30 -27.30
CA CYS A 305 -4.91 67.50 -27.87
C CYS A 305 -3.71 67.95 -27.04
N ASN A 306 -2.70 68.56 -27.67
CA ASN A 306 -1.51 69.05 -26.96
C ASN A 306 -1.71 70.46 -26.39
N ARG A 307 -0.77 70.90 -25.54
CA ARG A 307 -0.79 72.23 -24.93
C ARG A 307 -0.80 73.40 -25.95
N ALA A 308 -0.13 73.24 -27.09
CA ALA A 308 -0.15 74.25 -28.14
C ALA A 308 -1.54 74.41 -28.77
N ALA A 309 -2.30 73.33 -28.95
CA ALA A 309 -3.68 73.39 -29.40
C ALA A 309 -4.57 74.13 -28.40
N GLU A 310 -4.40 73.89 -27.10
CA GLU A 310 -5.13 74.63 -26.06
C GLU A 310 -4.85 76.13 -26.15
N THR A 311 -3.57 76.49 -26.32
CA THR A 311 -3.14 77.90 -26.39
C THR A 311 -3.62 78.58 -27.69
N THR A 312 -3.58 77.86 -28.82
CA THR A 312 -3.93 78.40 -30.13
C THR A 312 -5.43 78.59 -30.30
N PHE A 313 -6.22 77.61 -29.86
CA PHE A 313 -7.68 77.62 -30.03
C PHE A 313 -8.43 78.15 -28.80
N GLY A 314 -7.75 78.34 -27.66
CA GLY A 314 -8.32 78.94 -26.46
C GLY A 314 -9.20 78.02 -25.61
N TYR A 315 -9.20 76.71 -25.88
CA TYR A 315 -9.97 75.72 -25.14
C TYR A 315 -9.04 74.78 -24.37
N THR A 316 -9.41 74.41 -23.16
CA THR A 316 -8.67 73.41 -22.40
C THR A 316 -8.90 72.00 -22.95
N ARG A 317 -7.97 71.08 -22.73
CA ARG A 317 -8.08 69.66 -23.09
C ARG A 317 -9.36 69.07 -22.55
N ARG A 318 -9.74 69.41 -21.32
CA ARG A 318 -10.95 68.90 -20.68
C ARG A 318 -12.23 69.37 -21.38
N GLU A 319 -12.22 70.59 -21.92
CA GLU A 319 -13.34 71.13 -22.69
C GLU A 319 -13.41 70.53 -24.10
N LEU A 320 -12.26 70.23 -24.71
CA LEU A 320 -12.21 69.62 -26.04
C LEU A 320 -12.50 68.12 -26.00
N GLN A 321 -12.03 67.39 -24.99
CA GLN A 321 -12.09 65.93 -24.96
C GLN A 321 -13.54 65.41 -25.00
N GLY A 322 -13.80 64.51 -25.95
CA GLY A 322 -15.13 63.92 -26.20
C GLY A 322 -16.08 64.82 -26.99
N GLN A 323 -15.73 66.09 -27.27
CA GLN A 323 -16.54 66.99 -28.07
C GLN A 323 -16.31 66.78 -29.56
N ALA A 324 -17.31 67.11 -30.39
CA ALA A 324 -17.16 67.13 -31.83
C ALA A 324 -16.27 68.29 -32.26
N LEU A 325 -15.15 68.00 -32.92
CA LEU A 325 -14.19 69.02 -33.38
C LEU A 325 -14.88 70.07 -34.26
N SER A 326 -15.82 69.64 -35.11
CA SER A 326 -16.59 70.52 -35.99
C SER A 326 -17.42 71.56 -35.23
N GLU A 327 -17.92 71.25 -34.03
CA GLU A 327 -18.82 72.15 -33.30
C GLU A 327 -18.08 73.14 -32.41
N VAL A 328 -16.88 72.77 -31.92
CA VAL A 328 -16.14 73.57 -30.93
C VAL A 328 -15.03 74.41 -31.58
N VAL A 329 -14.23 73.82 -32.48
CA VAL A 329 -13.03 74.48 -33.04
C VAL A 329 -13.27 75.01 -34.45
N ILE A 330 -14.04 74.29 -35.28
CA ILE A 330 -14.28 74.69 -36.67
C ILE A 330 -15.38 75.78 -36.74
N PRO A 331 -15.13 76.93 -37.40
CA PRO A 331 -16.13 77.97 -37.57
C PRO A 331 -17.40 77.50 -38.31
N PRO A 332 -18.60 78.04 -37.99
CA PRO A 332 -19.88 77.57 -38.51
C PRO A 332 -19.93 77.43 -40.04
N GLU A 333 -19.37 78.39 -40.77
CA GLU A 333 -19.35 78.43 -42.23
C GLU A 333 -18.54 77.28 -42.87
N TRP A 334 -17.63 76.65 -42.12
CA TRP A 334 -16.77 75.56 -42.61
C TRP A 334 -17.19 74.17 -42.11
N ARG A 335 -18.15 74.07 -41.17
CA ARG A 335 -18.53 72.79 -40.54
C ARG A 335 -19.07 71.75 -41.53
N ALA A 336 -19.94 72.17 -42.44
CA ALA A 336 -20.55 71.27 -43.43
C ALA A 336 -19.50 70.69 -44.37
N ARG A 337 -18.53 71.51 -44.79
CA ARG A 337 -17.40 71.06 -45.61
C ARG A 337 -16.46 70.14 -44.82
N HIS A 338 -16.17 70.47 -43.56
CA HIS A 338 -15.34 69.65 -42.70
C HIS A 338 -15.95 68.26 -42.44
N ARG A 339 -17.24 68.17 -42.11
CA ARG A 339 -17.94 66.87 -41.94
C ARG A 339 -17.87 66.02 -43.20
N LYS A 340 -18.20 66.61 -44.35
CA LYS A 340 -18.14 65.91 -45.64
C LYS A 340 -16.72 65.40 -45.96
N ASN A 341 -15.70 66.19 -45.68
CA ASN A 341 -14.31 65.77 -45.86
C ASN A 341 -13.95 64.63 -44.88
N LEU A 342 -14.36 64.74 -43.62
CA LEU A 342 -14.09 63.71 -42.61
C LEU A 342 -14.72 62.37 -42.98
N GLU A 343 -15.95 62.37 -43.50
CA GLU A 343 -16.65 61.17 -44.03
C GLU A 343 -15.89 60.52 -45.20
N GLN A 344 -15.26 61.33 -46.06
CA GLN A 344 -14.44 60.83 -47.17
C GLN A 344 -13.13 60.18 -46.71
N TYR A 345 -12.53 60.66 -45.61
CA TYR A 345 -11.28 60.12 -45.08
C TYR A 345 -11.48 58.95 -44.09
N SER A 346 -12.65 58.86 -43.42
CA SER A 346 -12.95 57.81 -42.45
C SER A 346 -13.31 56.46 -43.07
N GLY A 347 -13.38 56.35 -44.41
CA GLY A 347 -13.63 55.09 -45.11
C GLY A 347 -15.03 54.49 -44.90
N VAL A 348 -16.03 55.32 -44.57
CA VAL A 348 -17.46 54.90 -44.51
C VAL A 348 -18.13 55.22 -45.86
N GLY A 349 -17.49 54.77 -46.95
CA GLY A 349 -17.97 54.86 -48.32
C GLY A 349 -17.89 53.51 -49.01
#